data_AF-A0A539DTQ2-F1
#
_entry.id   AF-A0A539DTQ2-F1
#
_cell.length_a   1.000
_cell.length_b   1.000
_cell.length_c   1.000
_cell.angle_alpha   90.00
_cell.angle_beta   90.00
_cell.angle_gamma   90.00
#
_symmetry.space_group_name_H-M   'P 1'
#
loop_
_entity.id
_entity.type
_entity.pdbx_description
1 polymer ?
#
loop_
_entity_poly.entity_id
_entity_poly.type
_entity_poly.pdbx_seq_one_letter_code
_entity_poly.pdbx_strand_id
1 'polypeptide(L)'
;VWAGVSGAFVLHVVLAVTVGSLLRQLPERPVQLGVACLFLIGGVVLLRGVDAERQGEQNGAPTTSFRTVALTAASVVGLAEFGDLTQLATAGIAARYDAAAAVALGAWCALATVAALAVTVGSWIVRKVPLPMVRRVAGVIFLGFGVLTAIGALT
;
A
#
# COMPACT_ATOMS: atom_id res chain seq x y z
N VAL A 1 24.16 -6.92 11.39
CA VAL A 1 22.97 -6.04 11.22
C VAL A 1 22.86 -5.55 9.77
N TRP A 2 23.84 -4.82 9.24
CA TRP A 2 23.86 -4.35 7.84
C TRP A 2 23.79 -5.46 6.78
N ALA A 3 24.63 -6.51 6.85
CA ALA A 3 24.55 -7.64 5.92
C ALA A 3 23.20 -8.38 5.96
N GLY A 4 22.50 -8.35 7.09
CA GLY A 4 21.16 -8.94 7.24
C GLY A 4 20.05 -8.10 6.61
N VAL A 5 20.17 -6.76 6.66
CA VAL A 5 19.22 -5.83 6.01
C VAL A 5 19.42 -5.79 4.51
N SER A 6 20.67 -5.82 4.03
CA SER A 6 21.02 -5.93 2.60
C SER A 6 20.52 -7.23 2.00
N GLY A 7 20.69 -8.36 2.70
CA GLY A 7 20.16 -9.66 2.29
C GLY A 7 18.64 -9.71 2.26
N ALA A 8 17.97 -9.10 3.24
CA ALA A 8 16.50 -9.03 3.29
C ALA A 8 15.91 -8.17 2.17
N PHE A 9 16.57 -7.07 1.79
CA PHE A 9 16.17 -6.21 0.66
C PHE A 9 16.39 -6.89 -0.69
N VAL A 10 17.52 -7.59 -0.88
CA VAL A 10 17.76 -8.38 -2.10
C VAL A 10 16.75 -9.52 -2.18
N LEU A 11 16.48 -10.22 -1.08
CA LEU A 11 15.46 -11.27 -1.04
C LEU A 11 14.07 -10.70 -1.35
N HIS A 12 13.69 -9.55 -0.78
CA HIS A 12 12.41 -8.88 -1.08
C HIS A 12 12.31 -8.44 -2.54
N VAL A 13 13.36 -7.85 -3.11
CA VAL A 13 13.41 -7.40 -4.50
C VAL A 13 13.40 -8.58 -5.46
N VAL A 14 14.17 -9.64 -5.19
CA VAL A 14 14.20 -10.85 -6.02
C VAL A 14 12.88 -11.59 -5.96
N LEU A 15 12.28 -11.74 -4.76
CA LEU A 15 10.96 -12.34 -4.58
C LEU A 15 9.87 -11.51 -5.28
N ALA A 16 9.93 -10.18 -5.19
CA ALA A 16 9.01 -9.27 -5.86
C ALA A 16 9.15 -9.32 -7.39
N VAL A 17 10.38 -9.38 -7.93
CA VAL A 17 10.65 -9.52 -9.37
C VAL A 17 10.19 -10.89 -9.87
N THR A 18 10.44 -11.97 -9.13
CA THR A 18 10.00 -13.31 -9.52
C THR A 18 8.49 -13.44 -9.49
N VAL A 19 7.82 -12.97 -8.42
CA VAL A 19 6.34 -12.95 -8.35
C VAL A 19 5.76 -12.04 -9.44
N GLY A 20 6.30 -10.83 -9.63
CA GLY A 20 5.85 -9.91 -10.69
C GLY A 20 6.07 -10.47 -12.11
N SER A 21 7.18 -11.16 -12.33
CA SER A 21 7.47 -11.87 -13.59
C SER A 21 6.56 -13.07 -13.82
N LEU A 22 6.13 -13.77 -12.75
CA LEU A 22 5.20 -14.89 -12.83
C LEU A 22 3.77 -14.39 -13.08
N LEU A 23 3.37 -13.28 -12.43
CA LEU A 23 2.11 -12.60 -12.71
C LEU A 23 2.04 -12.10 -14.16
N ARG A 24 3.18 -11.73 -14.76
CA ARG A 24 3.28 -11.30 -16.16
C ARG A 24 3.07 -12.43 -17.17
N GLN A 25 3.26 -13.69 -16.75
CA GLN A 25 2.98 -14.87 -17.58
C GLN A 25 1.53 -15.34 -17.46
N LEU A 26 0.76 -14.78 -16.51
CA LEU A 26 -0.64 -15.12 -16.37
C LEU A 26 -1.47 -14.51 -17.50
N PRO A 27 -2.52 -15.20 -17.97
CA PRO A 27 -3.42 -14.65 -18.95
C PRO A 27 -4.06 -13.36 -18.42
N GLU A 28 -4.20 -12.35 -19.27
CA GLU A 28 -4.62 -11.00 -18.84
C GLU A 28 -6.00 -11.00 -18.15
N ARG A 29 -6.93 -11.84 -18.62
CA ARG A 29 -8.30 -11.93 -18.09
C ARG A 29 -8.37 -12.38 -16.62
N PRO A 30 -7.76 -13.50 -16.20
CA PRO A 30 -7.67 -13.87 -14.78
C PRO A 30 -7.09 -12.79 -13.88
N VAL A 31 -6.03 -12.10 -14.33
CA VAL A 31 -5.38 -11.04 -13.55
C VAL A 31 -6.32 -9.85 -13.37
N GLN A 32 -6.97 -9.41 -14.45
CA GLN A 32 -7.93 -8.31 -14.40
C GLN A 32 -9.17 -8.67 -13.55
N LEU A 33 -9.67 -9.89 -13.63
CA LEU A 33 -10.74 -10.36 -12.73
C LEU A 33 -10.29 -10.37 -11.27
N GLY A 34 -9.05 -10.80 -10.98
CA GLY A 34 -8.47 -10.75 -9.64
C GLY A 34 -8.39 -9.32 -9.10
N VAL A 35 -7.91 -8.39 -9.91
CA VAL A 35 -7.83 -6.95 -9.57
C VAL A 35 -9.22 -6.35 -9.38
N ALA A 36 -10.18 -6.67 -10.26
CA ALA A 36 -11.56 -6.24 -10.13
C ALA A 36 -12.18 -6.72 -8.81
N CYS A 37 -12.01 -8.01 -8.48
CA CYS A 37 -12.45 -8.57 -7.20
C CYS A 37 -11.81 -7.84 -6.01
N LEU A 38 -10.50 -7.56 -6.07
CA LEU A 38 -9.79 -6.83 -5.00
C LEU A 38 -10.40 -5.45 -4.77
N PHE A 39 -10.64 -4.69 -5.84
CA PHE A 39 -11.25 -3.36 -5.76
C PHE A 39 -12.70 -3.42 -5.27
N LEU A 40 -13.50 -4.38 -5.74
CA LEU A 40 -14.88 -4.56 -5.29
C LEU A 40 -14.95 -4.92 -3.80
N ILE A 41 -14.16 -5.91 -3.37
CA ILE A 41 -14.09 -6.33 -1.97
C ILE A 41 -13.59 -5.17 -1.10
N GLY A 42 -12.50 -4.51 -1.51
CA GLY A 42 -11.95 -3.35 -0.81
C GLY A 42 -12.96 -2.21 -0.68
N GLY A 43 -13.71 -1.92 -1.75
CA GLY A 43 -14.78 -0.94 -1.75
C GLY A 43 -15.90 -1.28 -0.76
N VAL A 44 -16.38 -2.53 -0.75
CA VAL A 44 -17.39 -3.00 0.21
C VAL A 44 -16.87 -2.93 1.65
N VAL A 45 -15.62 -3.35 1.90
CA VAL A 45 -14.99 -3.32 3.23
C VAL A 45 -14.83 -1.89 3.74
N LEU A 46 -14.44 -0.96 2.87
CA LEU A 46 -14.35 0.47 3.21
C LEU A 46 -15.72 1.03 3.60
N LEU A 47 -16.75 0.74 2.82
CA LEU A 47 -18.11 1.22 3.10
C LEU A 47 -18.70 0.63 4.38
N ARG A 48 -18.54 -0.68 4.61
CA ARG A 48 -19.04 -1.33 5.83
C ARG A 48 -18.38 -0.82 7.09
N GLY A 49 -17.10 -0.46 7.03
CA GLY A 49 -16.44 0.05 8.23
C GLY A 49 -16.77 1.50 8.57
N VAL A 50 -17.45 2.25 7.69
CA VAL A 50 -18.04 3.55 8.05
C VAL A 50 -19.01 3.39 9.22
N ASP A 51 -19.80 2.31 9.22
CA ASP A 51 -20.76 2.04 10.28
C ASP A 51 -20.08 1.54 11.57
N ALA A 52 -18.99 0.79 11.43
CA ALA A 52 -18.17 0.36 12.57
C ALA A 52 -17.45 1.54 13.26
N GLU A 53 -16.98 2.54 12.50
CA GLU A 53 -16.35 3.74 13.06
C GLU A 53 -17.34 4.60 13.86
N ARG A 54 -18.56 4.79 13.35
CA ARG A 54 -19.62 5.51 14.07
C ARG A 54 -19.95 4.87 15.42
N GLN A 55 -19.86 3.55 15.52
CA GLN A 55 -20.05 2.81 16.77
C GLN A 55 -18.80 2.90 17.67
N GLY A 56 -17.60 2.90 17.09
CA GLY A 56 -16.33 3.02 17.81
C GLY A 56 -16.09 4.39 18.45
N GLU A 57 -16.51 5.48 17.80
CA GLU A 57 -16.46 6.83 18.37
C GLU A 57 -17.29 6.96 19.65
N GLN A 58 -18.36 6.16 19.79
CA GLN A 58 -19.21 6.15 20.99
C GLN A 58 -18.59 5.37 22.16
N ASN A 59 -17.68 4.43 21.89
CA ASN A 59 -17.11 3.54 22.90
C ASN A 59 -15.76 4.01 23.48
N GLY A 60 -15.23 5.15 23.02
CA GLY A 60 -13.95 5.70 23.49
C GLY A 60 -12.73 4.92 22.97
N ALA A 61 -11.64 5.64 22.65
CA ALA A 61 -10.48 5.03 22.01
C ALA A 61 -9.59 4.26 23.01
N PRO A 62 -9.16 3.03 22.70
CA PRO A 62 -8.18 2.31 23.50
C PRO A 62 -6.80 2.99 23.43
N THR A 63 -6.10 3.04 24.57
CA THR A 63 -4.73 3.55 24.64
C THR A 63 -3.77 2.57 23.98
N THR A 64 -3.39 2.83 22.73
CA THR A 64 -2.41 2.01 22.01
C THR A 64 -0.99 2.56 22.20
N SER A 65 -0.02 1.66 22.36
CA SER A 65 1.40 2.05 22.49
C SER A 65 1.95 2.54 21.15
N PHE A 66 2.82 3.56 21.17
CA PHE A 66 3.53 4.06 19.99
C PHE A 66 4.18 2.93 19.18
N ARG A 67 4.78 1.95 19.85
CA ARG A 67 5.43 0.80 19.19
C ARG A 67 4.43 -0.02 18.38
N THR A 68 3.23 -0.23 18.92
CA THR A 68 2.18 -0.97 18.23
C THR A 68 1.73 -0.21 16.99
N VAL A 69 1.47 1.09 17.10
CA VAL A 69 1.06 1.96 15.98
C VAL A 69 2.13 2.00 14.89
N ALA A 70 3.41 2.16 15.28
CA ALA A 70 4.52 2.19 14.34
C ALA A 70 4.69 0.84 13.60
N LEU A 71 4.60 -0.28 14.32
CA LEU A 71 4.71 -1.61 13.72
C LEU A 71 3.53 -1.92 12.80
N THR A 72 2.28 -1.65 13.20
CA THR A 72 1.13 -1.89 12.32
C THR A 72 1.18 -1.00 11.08
N ALA A 73 1.50 0.28 11.22
CA ALA A 73 1.67 1.17 10.07
C ALA A 73 2.78 0.68 9.12
N ALA A 74 3.95 0.32 9.66
CA ALA A 74 5.06 -0.20 8.87
C ALA A 74 4.70 -1.52 8.17
N SER A 75 3.99 -2.42 8.84
CA SER A 75 3.53 -3.68 8.24
C SER A 75 2.49 -3.45 7.15
N VAL A 76 1.48 -2.61 7.40
CA VAL A 76 0.42 -2.33 6.41
C VAL A 76 1.02 -1.67 5.16
N VAL A 77 1.84 -0.63 5.34
CA VAL A 77 2.46 0.07 4.22
C VAL A 77 3.46 -0.83 3.51
N GLY A 78 4.31 -1.55 4.25
CA GLY A 78 5.31 -2.45 3.67
C GLY A 78 4.68 -3.57 2.85
N LEU A 79 3.53 -4.11 3.28
CA LEU A 79 2.80 -5.13 2.55
C LEU A 79 2.04 -4.56 1.36
N ALA A 80 1.48 -3.35 1.48
CA ALA A 80 0.73 -2.67 0.43
C ALA A 80 1.62 -2.21 -0.73
N GLU A 81 2.84 -1.75 -0.43
CA GLU A 81 3.82 -1.27 -1.41
C GLU A 81 4.71 -2.40 -1.97
N PHE A 82 4.47 -3.64 -1.55
CA PHE A 82 5.29 -4.78 -1.95
C PHE A 82 5.13 -5.08 -3.44
N GLY A 83 6.23 -5.01 -4.19
CA GLY A 83 6.24 -5.29 -5.63
C GLY A 83 5.79 -4.14 -6.52
N ASP A 84 5.71 -2.91 -5.99
CA ASP A 84 5.40 -1.74 -6.80
C ASP A 84 6.53 -1.38 -7.80
N LEU A 85 6.16 -0.67 -8.87
CA LEU A 85 7.07 -0.15 -9.90
C LEU A 85 8.22 0.67 -9.31
N THR A 86 7.99 1.39 -8.21
CA THR A 86 9.05 2.14 -7.52
C THR A 86 10.16 1.24 -6.98
N GLN A 87 9.83 0.01 -6.54
CA GLN A 87 10.82 -0.96 -6.08
C GLN A 87 11.65 -1.52 -7.23
N LEU A 88 11.01 -1.81 -8.37
CA LEU A 88 11.71 -2.24 -9.60
C LEU A 88 12.64 -1.15 -10.14
N ALA A 89 12.19 0.11 -10.14
CA ALA A 89 13.00 1.25 -10.54
C ALA A 89 14.21 1.43 -9.61
N THR A 90 14.01 1.35 -8.28
CA THR A 90 15.08 1.46 -7.29
C THR A 90 16.11 0.34 -7.45
N ALA A 91 15.66 -0.90 -7.69
CA ALA A 91 16.53 -2.03 -7.95
C ALA A 91 17.34 -1.85 -9.24
N GLY A 92 16.72 -1.34 -10.31
CA GLY A 92 17.40 -1.05 -11.58
C GLY A 92 18.49 0.01 -11.43
N ILE A 93 18.25 1.07 -10.65
CA ILE A 93 19.24 2.10 -10.35
C ILE A 93 20.40 1.50 -9.52
N ALA A 94 20.09 0.71 -8.49
CA ALA A 94 21.11 0.05 -7.67
C ALA A 94 22.02 -0.88 -8.50
N ALA A 95 21.44 -1.65 -9.42
CA ALA A 95 22.17 -2.56 -10.30
C ALA A 95 23.01 -1.83 -11.35
N ARG A 96 22.51 -0.73 -11.92
CA ARG A 96 23.21 0.03 -12.97
C ARG A 96 24.45 0.75 -12.45
N TYR A 97 24.39 1.31 -11.24
CA TYR A 97 25.45 2.16 -10.69
C TYR A 97 26.36 1.44 -9.69
N ASP A 98 26.13 0.14 -9.44
CA ASP A 98 26.80 -0.66 -8.41
C ASP A 98 26.86 0.03 -7.03
N ALA A 99 25.88 0.91 -6.78
CA ALA A 99 25.84 1.85 -5.67
C ALA A 99 24.71 1.51 -4.70
N ALA A 100 24.53 0.21 -4.42
CA ALA A 100 23.39 -0.31 -3.68
C ALA A 100 23.16 0.37 -2.33
N ALA A 101 24.22 0.68 -1.58
CA ALA A 101 24.12 1.35 -0.29
C ALA A 101 23.61 2.80 -0.39
N ALA A 102 24.10 3.56 -1.38
CA ALA A 102 23.68 4.94 -1.59
C ALA A 102 22.22 5.01 -2.09
N VAL A 103 21.84 4.09 -2.98
CA VAL A 103 20.46 3.98 -3.48
C VAL A 103 19.50 3.55 -2.37
N ALA A 104 19.89 2.59 -1.54
CA ALA A 104 19.07 2.15 -0.39
C ALA A 104 18.84 3.28 0.61
N LEU A 105 19.89 4.04 0.96
CA LEU A 105 19.76 5.21 1.84
C LEU A 105 18.89 6.31 1.22
N GLY A 106 19.07 6.60 -0.07
CA GLY A 106 18.26 7.57 -0.80
C GLY A 106 16.77 7.18 -0.83
N ALA A 107 16.47 5.92 -1.17
CA ALA A 107 15.11 5.39 -1.21
C ALA A 107 14.46 5.40 0.18
N TRP A 108 15.21 5.01 1.21
CA TRP A 108 14.74 5.07 2.59
C TRP A 108 14.42 6.50 3.04
N CYS A 109 15.31 7.47 2.77
CA CYS A 109 15.08 8.88 3.06
C CYS A 109 13.87 9.44 2.30
N ALA A 110 13.70 9.06 1.03
CA ALA A 110 12.56 9.48 0.22
C ALA A 110 11.24 8.95 0.79
N LEU A 111 11.16 7.65 1.09
CA LEU A 111 9.98 7.03 1.69
C LEU A 111 9.66 7.61 3.08
N ALA A 112 10.68 7.82 3.91
CA ALA A 112 10.51 8.45 5.22
C ALA A 112 9.96 9.88 5.09
N THR A 113 10.44 10.65 4.11
CA THR A 113 9.97 12.02 3.85
C THR A 113 8.52 12.02 3.35
N VAL A 114 8.18 11.13 2.41
CA VAL A 114 6.81 10.99 1.90
C VAL A 114 5.86 10.57 3.02
N ALA A 115 6.26 9.63 3.88
CA ALA A 115 5.47 9.22 5.03
C ALA A 115 5.28 10.38 6.03
N ALA A 116 6.33 11.15 6.33
CA ALA A 116 6.24 12.31 7.19
C ALA A 116 5.28 13.37 6.64
N LEU A 117 5.34 13.63 5.32
CA LEU A 117 4.39 14.53 4.65
C LEU A 117 2.96 13.98 4.70
N ALA A 118 2.76 12.69 4.43
CA ALA A 118 1.45 12.06 4.47
C ALA A 118 0.81 12.15 5.86
N VAL A 119 1.58 11.94 6.92
CA VAL A 119 1.09 12.05 8.31
C VAL A 119 0.80 13.50 8.68
N THR A 120 1.70 14.44 8.38
CA THR A 120 1.51 15.85 8.74
C THR A 120 0.34 16.47 7.98
N VAL A 121 0.29 16.32 6.66
CA VAL A 121 -0.80 16.81 5.81
C VAL A 121 -2.10 16.05 6.08
N GLY A 122 -2.03 14.72 6.22
CA GLY A 122 -3.20 13.88 6.52
C GLY A 122 -3.85 14.26 7.85
N SER A 123 -3.04 14.53 8.89
CA SER A 123 -3.56 14.99 10.19
C SER A 123 -4.26 16.35 10.10
N TRP A 124 -3.81 17.22 9.20
CA TRP A 124 -4.46 18.51 8.94
C TRP A 124 -5.79 18.34 8.19
N ILE A 125 -5.83 17.46 7.19
CA ILE A 125 -7.05 17.16 6.42
C ILE A 125 -8.12 16.52 7.31
N VAL A 126 -7.77 15.54 8.13
CA VAL A 126 -8.73 14.81 9.00
C VAL A 126 -9.33 15.72 10.08
N ARG A 127 -8.66 16.82 10.47
CA ARG A 127 -9.26 17.84 11.34
C ARG A 127 -10.38 18.65 10.67
N LYS A 128 -10.41 18.66 9.34
CA LYS A 128 -11.38 19.43 8.54
C LYS A 128 -12.43 18.55 7.86
N VAL A 129 -12.09 17.29 7.59
CA VAL A 129 -12.93 16.34 6.87
C VAL A 129 -13.23 15.15 7.77
N PRO A 130 -14.52 14.82 8.03
CA PRO A 130 -14.88 13.69 8.86
C PRO A 130 -14.40 12.37 8.22
N LEU A 131 -13.74 11.52 9.01
CA LEU A 131 -13.19 10.23 8.58
C LEU A 131 -14.22 9.32 7.87
N PRO A 132 -15.49 9.25 8.35
CA PRO A 132 -16.57 8.55 7.64
C PRO A 132 -16.77 9.00 6.18
N MET A 133 -16.55 10.28 5.89
CA MET A 133 -16.70 10.83 4.54
C MET A 133 -15.52 10.43 3.66
N VAL A 134 -14.29 10.54 4.17
CA VAL A 134 -13.08 10.07 3.45
C VAL A 134 -13.23 8.61 3.06
N ARG A 135 -13.65 7.78 4.02
CA ARG A 135 -13.79 6.34 3.82
C ARG A 135 -14.92 5.98 2.87
N ARG A 136 -16.05 6.71 2.92
CA ARG A 136 -17.17 6.54 1.97
C ARG A 136 -16.74 6.89 0.54
N VAL A 137 -16.05 8.01 0.35
CA VAL A 137 -15.54 8.42 -0.97
C VAL A 137 -14.55 7.39 -1.51
N ALA A 138 -13.58 6.97 -0.70
CA ALA A 138 -12.62 5.93 -1.08
C ALA A 138 -13.33 4.62 -1.47
N GLY A 139 -14.32 4.19 -0.70
CA GLY A 139 -15.11 2.99 -1.00
C GLY A 139 -15.86 3.08 -2.33
N VAL A 140 -16.51 4.22 -2.62
CA VAL A 140 -17.19 4.44 -3.91
C VAL A 140 -16.21 4.43 -5.08
N ILE A 141 -15.05 5.07 -4.93
CA ILE A 141 -14.00 5.08 -5.95
C ILE A 141 -13.49 3.65 -6.21
N PHE A 142 -13.24 2.87 -5.16
CA PHE A 142 -12.81 1.48 -5.27
C PHE A 142 -13.86 0.62 -5.99
N LEU A 143 -15.15 0.75 -5.66
CA LEU A 143 -16.21 0.07 -6.39
C LEU A 143 -16.24 0.48 -7.87
N GLY A 144 -16.08 1.78 -8.15
CA GLY A 144 -16.00 2.30 -9.52
C GLY A 144 -14.87 1.67 -10.33
N PHE A 145 -13.65 1.65 -9.77
CA PHE A 145 -12.51 0.98 -10.41
C PHE A 145 -12.74 -0.52 -10.55
N GLY A 146 -13.29 -1.19 -9.53
CA GLY A 146 -13.60 -2.61 -9.60
C GLY A 146 -14.58 -2.96 -10.73
N VAL A 147 -15.64 -2.17 -10.90
CA VAL A 147 -16.60 -2.33 -12.01
C VAL A 147 -15.92 -2.05 -13.35
N LEU A 148 -15.16 -0.96 -13.48
CA LEU A 148 -14.48 -0.60 -14.72
C LEU A 148 -13.50 -1.69 -15.16
N THR A 149 -12.70 -2.21 -14.22
CA THR A 149 -11.75 -3.30 -14.47
C THR A 149 -12.47 -4.61 -14.80
N ALA A 150 -13.62 -4.90 -14.16
CA ALA A 150 -14.42 -6.08 -14.50
C ALA A 150 -14.98 -6.01 -15.94
N ILE A 151 -15.45 -4.83 -16.37
CA ILE A 151 -15.92 -4.63 -17.75
C ILE A 151 -14.76 -4.83 -18.73
N GLY A 152 -13.60 -4.22 -18.47
CA GLY A 152 -12.42 -4.37 -19.32
C GLY A 152 -11.93 -5.83 -19.42
N ALA A 153 -12.16 -6.65 -18.39
CA ALA A 153 -11.82 -8.07 -18.41
C ALA A 153 -12.77 -8.94 -19.25
N LEU A 154 -14.02 -8.47 -19.44
CA LEU A 154 -15.10 -9.20 -20.11
C LEU A 154 -15.25 -8.85 -21.59
N THR A 155 -14.77 -7.67 -22.00
CA THR A 155 -14.73 -7.22 -23.41
C THR A 155 -13.43 -7.64 -24.08
#